data_AF-A0AAD0UNI7-F1
#
_entry.id   AF-A0AAD0UNI7-F1
#
_cell.length_a   1.000
_cell.length_b   1.000
_cell.length_c   1.000
_cell.angle_alpha   90.00
_cell.angle_beta   90.00
_cell.angle_gamma   90.00
#
_symmetry.space_group_name_H-M   'P 1'
#
loop_
_entity.id
_entity.type
_entity.pdbx_description
1 polymer ?
#
loop_
_entity_poly.entity_id
_entity_poly.type
_entity_poly.pdbx_seq_one_letter_code
_entity_poly.pdbx_strand_id
1 'polypeptide(L)'
;MNSEDTLISNIKKVKQYAPSTERREHGRIDVRMGGDIILFASHPNWKETKEFKVLDYSSLGLGIESLDQDLNLSNEELKENISIKVDFRLSPKDTNPYNFICRVANKSQKDTQPVRLGLHRILGSEDMFGDKAESLMEISDQIPLFGLMDHPFLYDQTSLIKVKRISKKQFLIENYDQSLAIFPSMEIVFSLNLFTGNEPIHAKVEAVRPIAGGISFLANIDFLSENTEKAIVRYFLRLIDIGPFALRKIGFNTANIKNIMTYRFVKSQQEYVEVLKLRKLAYSAVKKLSKEADLSDVSHWYDPNCRIITAWHHNRLIGSANVFFANGEDIPFELQRHIKPEEFKKLPNPKDMIEVVGLCMHHDYRKSDILMGIFERIFHVLITTNKSYIIAASDPYLWKVYEPLGFEKTGIKYTLHKTRELVLDVIMVHRRVGTYGGLKLDPMRWNELYRDMSRYLDGQGALPKTMGYKILSPIYKTYIEYAKFLDNSHQMIKQTQQGIIQSGIVQKVLDYEIIKRFIDNYQSQQSENGKNNSDSDRNS
;
A
#
# COMPACT_ATOMS: atom_id res chain seq x y z
N MET A 1 48.27 44.44 17.99
CA MET A 1 47.65 43.77 19.15
C MET A 1 46.45 44.60 19.56
N ASN A 2 45.24 44.01 19.57
CA ASN A 2 43.89 44.55 19.89
C ASN A 2 42.85 44.40 18.76
N SER A 3 42.65 43.17 18.24
CA SER A 3 41.52 42.91 17.31
C SER A 3 40.73 41.63 17.58
N GLU A 4 41.19 40.73 18.47
CA GLU A 4 40.42 39.54 18.85
C GLU A 4 39.61 39.75 20.14
N ASP A 5 40.18 40.41 21.16
CA ASP A 5 39.47 40.67 22.43
C ASP A 5 38.26 41.61 22.26
N THR A 6 38.33 42.57 21.33
CA THR A 6 37.22 43.47 20.99
C THR A 6 36.11 42.79 20.17
N LEU A 7 36.44 41.75 19.40
CA LEU A 7 35.44 40.91 18.72
C LEU A 7 34.73 40.01 19.74
N ILE A 8 35.48 39.38 20.65
CA ILE A 8 34.93 38.50 21.69
C ILE A 8 34.07 39.30 22.70
N SER A 9 34.43 40.55 23.00
CA SER A 9 33.61 41.42 23.86
C SER A 9 32.28 41.83 23.21
N ASN A 10 32.26 41.96 21.88
CA ASN A 10 31.04 42.29 21.12
C ASN A 10 30.15 41.07 20.86
N ILE A 11 30.73 39.87 20.78
CA ILE A 11 29.97 38.60 20.66
C ILE A 11 29.19 38.29 21.95
N LYS A 12 29.69 38.69 23.13
CA LYS A 12 28.98 38.51 24.41
C LYS A 12 27.69 39.35 24.57
N LYS A 13 27.43 40.32 23.68
CA LYS A 13 26.20 41.15 23.73
C LYS A 13 25.08 40.65 22.81
N VAL A 14 25.31 39.59 22.03
CA VAL A 14 24.24 38.98 21.22
C VAL A 14 23.61 37.84 22.02
N LYS A 15 22.44 38.12 22.60
CA LYS A 15 21.53 37.23 23.36
C LYS A 15 22.01 36.76 24.76
N GLN A 16 21.83 37.61 25.76
CA GLN A 16 21.67 37.21 27.17
C GLN A 16 20.35 37.75 27.76
N TYR A 17 19.21 37.36 27.17
CA TYR A 17 17.88 37.58 27.75
C TYR A 17 17.14 36.28 28.09
N ALA A 18 17.85 35.16 28.24
CA ALA A 18 17.27 33.92 28.72
C ALA A 18 17.71 33.68 30.18
N PRO A 19 16.76 33.56 31.14
CA PRO A 19 17.09 33.25 32.53
C PRO A 19 17.74 31.86 32.65
N SER A 20 18.64 31.73 33.63
CA SER A 20 19.37 30.52 33.96
C SER A 20 18.60 29.67 34.99
N THR A 21 17.75 28.77 34.52
CA THR A 21 17.27 27.57 35.25
C THR A 21 16.56 26.63 34.26
N GLU A 22 16.75 25.31 34.45
CA GLU A 22 16.31 24.18 33.61
C GLU A 22 16.08 24.51 32.13
N ARG A 23 17.18 24.49 31.36
CA ARG A 23 17.11 24.62 29.90
C ARG A 23 16.26 23.47 29.36
N ARG A 24 15.15 23.79 28.67
CA ARG A 24 14.45 22.83 27.82
C ARG A 24 15.48 22.19 26.88
N GLU A 25 15.67 20.88 26.98
CA GLU A 25 16.73 20.15 26.24
C GLU A 25 16.50 20.10 24.72
N HIS A 26 15.30 20.47 24.24
CA HIS A 26 14.92 20.40 22.84
C HIS A 26 14.79 21.78 22.20
N GLY A 27 15.29 21.90 20.96
CA GLY A 27 15.51 23.13 20.20
C GLY A 27 14.39 24.17 20.33
N ARG A 28 14.74 25.33 20.89
CA ARG A 28 13.85 26.49 20.97
C ARG A 28 13.93 27.24 19.66
N ILE A 29 12.78 27.44 19.04
CA ILE A 29 12.65 28.25 17.83
C ILE A 29 12.26 29.65 18.28
N ASP A 30 13.18 30.60 18.14
CA ASP A 30 12.93 32.00 18.49
C ASP A 30 12.00 32.65 17.46
N VAL A 31 10.97 33.34 17.94
CA VAL A 31 10.09 34.15 17.09
C VAL A 31 10.79 35.47 16.76
N ARG A 32 11.14 35.68 15.49
CA ARG A 32 11.82 36.91 15.04
C ARG A 32 10.83 38.08 14.89
N MET A 33 11.35 39.32 14.98
CA MET A 33 10.53 40.52 14.79
C MET A 33 9.81 40.51 13.44
N GLY A 34 8.49 40.71 13.46
CA GLY A 34 7.60 40.61 12.29
C GLY A 34 6.84 39.28 12.16
N GLY A 35 7.15 38.27 12.99
CA GLY A 35 6.35 37.07 13.15
C GLY A 35 5.40 37.22 14.34
N ASP A 36 4.26 37.87 14.15
CA ASP A 36 3.27 38.05 15.22
C ASP A 36 2.51 36.74 15.48
N ILE A 37 3.15 35.82 16.20
CA ILE A 37 2.54 34.59 16.69
C ILE A 37 1.83 34.93 18.00
N ILE A 38 0.53 34.63 18.03
CA ILE A 38 -0.36 34.95 19.15
C ILE A 38 -0.81 33.64 19.80
N LEU A 39 -0.90 33.70 21.13
CA LEU A 39 -1.41 32.62 21.95
C LEU A 39 -2.57 33.13 22.80
N PHE A 40 -3.68 32.41 22.76
CA PHE A 40 -4.81 32.61 23.64
C PHE A 40 -4.77 31.54 24.73
N ALA A 41 -4.76 31.95 25.99
CA ALA A 41 -4.72 31.05 27.12
C ALA A 41 -5.93 31.24 28.03
N SER A 42 -6.53 30.12 28.44
CA SER A 42 -7.61 30.08 29.42
C SER A 42 -7.14 29.31 30.65
N HIS A 43 -7.29 29.92 31.82
CA HIS A 43 -6.97 29.33 33.11
C HIS A 43 -8.27 29.16 33.92
N PRO A 44 -8.43 28.11 34.74
CA PRO A 44 -9.65 27.88 35.52
C PRO A 44 -10.07 29.06 36.40
N ASN A 45 -9.09 29.84 36.89
CA ASN A 45 -9.33 31.01 37.74
C ASN A 45 -9.45 32.33 36.96
N TRP A 46 -9.28 32.33 35.62
CA TRP A 46 -9.46 33.55 34.83
C TRP A 46 -10.91 33.66 34.38
N LYS A 47 -11.49 34.86 34.53
CA LYS A 47 -12.84 35.17 34.04
C LYS A 47 -12.91 35.14 32.51
N GLU A 48 -11.82 35.50 31.85
CA GLU A 48 -11.73 35.63 30.40
C GLU A 48 -10.41 35.04 29.88
N THR A 49 -10.41 34.64 28.61
CA THR A 49 -9.21 34.19 27.90
C THR A 49 -8.26 35.36 27.72
N LYS A 50 -6.98 35.14 28.02
CA LYS A 50 -5.93 36.15 27.94
C LYS A 50 -5.09 35.94 26.70
N GLU A 51 -4.67 37.05 26.09
CA GLU A 51 -3.84 37.07 24.90
C GLU A 51 -2.37 37.30 25.26
N PHE A 52 -1.49 36.54 24.61
CA PHE A 52 -0.06 36.59 24.80
C PHE A 52 0.69 36.60 23.48
N LYS A 53 1.81 37.32 23.44
CA LYS A 53 2.79 37.23 22.38
C LYS A 53 3.70 36.02 22.63
N VAL A 54 3.96 35.24 21.59
CA VAL A 54 4.91 34.11 21.67
C VAL A 54 6.33 34.62 21.38
N LEU A 55 7.24 34.38 22.32
CA LEU A 55 8.66 34.74 22.21
C LEU A 55 9.47 33.62 21.57
N ASP A 56 9.17 32.37 21.94
CA ASP A 56 9.80 31.16 21.43
C ASP A 56 8.87 29.96 21.60
N TYR A 57 9.09 28.92 20.80
CA TYR A 57 8.31 27.69 20.87
C TYR A 57 9.14 26.44 20.60
N SER A 58 8.65 25.30 21.11
CA SER A 58 9.07 23.96 20.74
C SER A 58 7.90 22.99 20.91
N SER A 59 8.05 21.74 20.47
CA SER A 59 7.06 20.67 20.72
C SER A 59 6.71 20.45 22.20
N LEU A 60 7.54 20.93 23.12
CA LEU A 60 7.41 20.67 24.55
C LEU A 60 6.90 21.87 25.35
N GLY A 61 6.87 23.06 24.75
CA GLY A 61 6.51 24.25 25.51
C GLY A 61 6.72 25.55 24.75
N LEU A 62 6.28 26.64 25.38
CA LEU A 62 6.24 27.97 24.80
C LEU A 62 6.85 28.98 25.79
N GLY A 63 7.56 29.98 25.27
CA GLY A 63 7.87 31.20 25.98
C GLY A 63 6.89 32.28 25.53
N ILE A 64 6.17 32.88 26.48
CA ILE A 64 5.14 33.87 26.17
C ILE A 64 5.32 35.15 26.99
N GLU A 65 4.87 36.26 26.44
CA GLU A 65 4.89 37.59 27.04
C GLU A 65 3.47 38.18 26.99
N SER A 66 3.00 38.75 28.10
CA SER A 66 1.69 39.40 28.13
C SER A 66 1.70 40.67 27.30
N LEU A 67 0.59 40.92 26.60
CA LEU A 67 0.35 42.21 25.95
C LEU A 67 -0.10 43.29 26.95
N ASP A 68 -0.60 42.88 28.11
CA ASP A 68 -1.03 43.77 29.19
C ASP A 68 0.11 43.94 30.22
N GLN A 69 0.59 45.17 30.36
CA GLN A 69 1.68 45.51 31.28
C GLN A 69 1.24 45.41 32.75
N ASP A 70 -0.06 45.56 33.01
CA ASP A 70 -0.63 45.55 34.36
C ASP A 70 -1.13 44.15 34.77
N LEU A 71 -0.83 43.12 33.96
CA LEU A 71 -1.26 41.76 34.21
C LEU A 71 -0.64 41.19 35.49
N ASN A 72 -1.35 41.31 36.61
CA ASN A 72 -0.94 40.70 37.87
C ASN A 72 -1.51 39.28 38.00
N LEU A 73 -0.65 38.29 37.77
CA LEU A 73 -0.92 36.89 38.10
C LEU A 73 -0.46 36.59 39.53
N SER A 74 -1.41 36.19 40.38
CA SER A 74 -1.18 35.80 41.77
C SER A 74 -0.38 34.49 41.86
N ASN A 75 0.31 34.26 42.97
CA ASN A 75 1.05 33.01 43.21
C ASN A 75 0.12 31.78 43.25
N GLU A 76 -1.17 31.96 43.55
CA GLU A 76 -2.15 30.87 43.53
C GLU A 76 -2.51 30.43 42.12
N GLU A 77 -2.53 31.34 41.15
CA GLU A 77 -2.73 31.05 39.71
C GLU A 77 -1.50 30.44 39.03
N LEU A 78 -0.38 30.35 39.75
CA LEU A 78 0.90 29.86 39.24
C LEU A 78 1.36 28.57 39.93
N LYS A 79 0.50 27.96 40.77
CA LYS A 79 0.81 26.68 41.41
C LYS A 79 1.05 25.59 40.36
N GLU A 80 2.05 24.75 40.58
CA GLU A 80 2.54 23.72 39.64
C GLU A 80 1.47 22.72 39.15
N ASN A 81 0.34 22.62 39.85
CA ASN A 81 -0.75 21.69 39.55
C ASN A 81 -1.90 22.30 38.72
N ILE A 82 -1.82 23.57 38.30
CA ILE A 82 -2.90 24.17 37.52
C ILE A 82 -2.61 24.09 36.02
N SER A 83 -3.56 23.48 35.31
CA SER A 83 -3.52 23.31 33.86
C SER A 83 -4.08 24.54 33.14
N ILE A 84 -3.28 25.12 32.26
CA ILE A 84 -3.68 26.19 31.32
C ILE A 84 -4.06 25.54 29.99
N LYS A 85 -5.25 25.85 29.48
CA LYS A 85 -5.64 25.51 28.11
C LYS A 85 -5.09 26.57 27.17
N VAL A 86 -4.41 26.12 26.12
CA VAL A 86 -3.73 26.98 25.15
C VAL A 86 -4.36 26.75 23.78
N ASP A 87 -4.76 27.85 23.14
CA ASP A 87 -5.06 28.00 21.72
C ASP A 87 -3.86 28.73 21.10
N PHE A 88 -3.03 27.97 20.38
CA PHE A 88 -1.80 28.46 19.77
C PHE A 88 -2.00 28.65 18.26
N ARG A 89 -1.74 29.87 17.77
CA ARG A 89 -1.92 30.26 16.37
C ARG A 89 -0.63 30.79 15.77
N LEU A 90 -0.23 30.23 14.63
CA LEU A 90 0.97 30.67 13.90
C LEU A 90 0.78 32.01 13.20
N SER A 91 -0.48 32.38 12.96
CA SER A 91 -0.88 33.64 12.35
C SER A 91 -2.17 34.13 13.00
N PRO A 92 -2.36 35.45 13.16
CA PRO A 92 -3.63 36.01 13.64
C PRO A 92 -4.82 35.66 12.73
N LYS A 93 -4.55 35.32 11.45
CA LYS A 93 -5.55 34.93 10.46
C LYS A 93 -5.84 33.43 10.45
N ASP A 94 -5.11 32.65 11.24
CA ASP A 94 -5.29 31.20 11.30
C ASP A 94 -6.63 30.87 11.98
N THR A 95 -7.48 30.14 11.26
CA THR A 95 -8.81 29.74 11.75
C THR A 95 -8.77 28.43 12.53
N ASN A 96 -7.66 27.67 12.45
CA ASN A 96 -7.52 26.34 13.04
C ASN A 96 -6.38 26.31 14.07
N PRO A 97 -6.64 26.72 15.32
CA PRO A 97 -5.61 26.75 16.33
C PRO A 97 -5.17 25.36 16.80
N TYR A 98 -3.90 25.27 17.22
CA TYR A 98 -3.38 24.09 17.89
C TYR A 98 -3.74 24.15 19.37
N ASN A 99 -4.58 23.22 19.81
CA ASN A 99 -5.09 23.17 21.16
C ASN A 99 -4.33 22.16 22.01
N PHE A 100 -3.77 22.60 23.12
CA PHE A 100 -3.11 21.73 24.09
C PHE A 100 -3.14 22.30 25.51
N ILE A 101 -2.76 21.47 26.47
CA ILE A 101 -2.72 21.84 27.88
C ILE A 101 -1.27 22.06 28.29
N CYS A 102 -1.02 23.12 29.04
CA CYS A 102 0.28 23.45 29.61
C CYS A 102 0.20 23.60 31.12
N ARG A 103 1.34 23.41 31.79
CA ARG A 103 1.60 23.93 33.13
C ARG A 103 2.51 25.13 33.04
N VAL A 104 2.40 26.07 33.98
CA VAL A 104 3.37 27.16 34.12
C VAL A 104 4.63 26.57 34.75
N ALA A 105 5.75 26.66 34.05
CA ALA A 105 7.04 26.20 34.54
C ALA A 105 7.80 27.33 35.27
N ASN A 106 7.68 28.57 34.79
CA ASN A 106 8.33 29.72 35.38
C ASN A 106 7.61 31.03 35.03
N LYS A 107 7.74 32.02 35.92
CA LYS A 107 7.32 33.42 35.73
C LYS A 107 8.52 34.34 35.86
N SER A 108 8.59 35.35 35.01
CA SER A 108 9.56 36.46 35.11
C SER A 108 8.83 37.78 34.88
N GLN A 109 8.94 38.70 35.83
CA GLN A 109 8.39 40.05 35.74
C GLN A 109 9.43 41.00 36.34
N LYS A 110 9.84 42.02 35.57
CA LYS A 110 10.69 43.12 36.06
C LYS A 110 9.84 44.37 36.13
N ASP A 111 10.17 45.30 37.03
CA ASP A 111 9.34 46.48 37.38
C ASP A 111 8.87 47.36 36.20
N THR A 112 9.48 47.21 35.01
CA THR A 112 9.12 47.95 33.79
C THR A 112 8.88 47.05 32.57
N GLN A 113 8.67 45.75 32.76
CA GLN A 113 8.51 44.79 31.67
C GLN A 113 7.21 43.99 31.81
N PRO A 114 6.55 43.65 30.69
CA PRO A 114 5.38 42.77 30.73
C PRO A 114 5.73 41.41 31.35
N VAL A 115 4.72 40.75 31.93
CA VAL A 115 4.89 39.41 32.51
C VAL A 115 5.30 38.42 31.42
N ARG A 116 6.36 37.66 31.69
CA ARG A 116 6.79 36.53 30.88
C ARG A 116 6.52 35.22 31.59
N LEU A 117 6.00 34.25 30.86
CA LEU A 117 5.75 32.90 31.34
C LEU A 117 6.45 31.89 30.45
N GLY A 118 7.07 30.88 31.05
CA GLY A 118 7.40 29.66 30.34
C GLY A 118 6.34 28.61 30.61
N LEU A 119 5.73 28.12 29.54
CA LEU A 119 4.73 27.06 29.56
C LEU A 119 5.37 25.73 29.16
N HIS A 120 5.14 24.67 29.94
CA HIS A 120 5.49 23.29 29.56
C HIS A 120 4.22 22.54 29.20
N ARG A 121 4.17 21.93 28.02
CA ARG A 121 3.05 21.12 27.57
C ARG A 121 2.92 19.89 28.46
N ILE A 122 1.71 19.66 28.96
CA ILE A 122 1.36 18.41 29.63
C ILE A 122 1.14 17.39 28.52
N LEU A 123 2.07 16.44 28.40
CA LEU A 123 1.92 15.31 27.50
C LEU A 123 0.83 14.41 28.10
N GLY A 124 -0.15 13.99 27.30
CA GLY A 124 -1.17 13.02 27.75
C GLY A 124 -0.51 11.74 28.29
N SER A 125 -1.24 10.94 29.08
CA SER A 125 -0.69 9.77 29.78
C SER A 125 0.22 8.92 28.86
N GLU A 126 1.48 8.77 29.26
CA GLU A 126 2.51 8.05 28.50
C GLU A 126 2.06 6.63 28.11
N ASP A 127 1.22 6.02 28.95
CA ASP A 127 0.58 4.71 28.76
C ASP A 127 -0.21 4.62 27.44
N MET A 128 -0.95 5.67 27.06
CA MET A 128 -1.75 5.64 25.81
C MET A 128 -0.91 5.79 24.55
N PHE A 129 0.27 6.42 24.63
CA PHE A 129 1.20 6.49 23.51
C PHE A 129 1.89 5.13 23.30
N GLY A 130 2.28 4.47 24.40
CA GLY A 130 2.88 3.13 24.39
C GLY A 130 1.97 2.09 23.76
N ASP A 131 0.76 1.92 24.29
CA ASP A 131 -0.20 0.91 23.82
C ASP A 131 -0.52 1.04 22.33
N LYS A 132 -0.73 2.29 21.86
CA LYS A 132 -1.01 2.56 20.44
C LYS A 132 0.20 2.29 19.56
N ALA A 133 1.39 2.74 19.97
CA ALA A 133 2.62 2.51 19.22
C ALA A 133 3.03 1.03 19.16
N GLU A 134 2.69 0.22 20.17
CA GLU A 134 2.96 -1.22 20.19
C GLU A 134 2.07 -2.04 19.25
N SER A 135 0.89 -1.52 18.92
CA SER A 135 0.02 -2.16 17.92
C SER A 135 0.53 -2.03 16.47
N LEU A 136 1.50 -1.14 16.23
CA LEU A 136 2.10 -0.89 14.93
C LEU A 136 3.24 -1.87 14.63
N MET A 137 3.44 -2.18 13.35
CA MET A 137 4.56 -3.02 12.94
C MET A 137 5.87 -2.23 13.02
N GLU A 138 6.87 -2.80 13.68
CA GLU A 138 8.21 -2.21 13.77
C GLU A 138 9.04 -2.39 12.50
N ILE A 139 9.73 -1.31 12.12
CA ILE A 139 10.67 -1.29 11.00
C ILE A 139 12.08 -1.42 11.56
N SER A 140 12.82 -2.42 11.09
CA SER A 140 14.21 -2.66 11.50
C SER A 140 15.10 -1.46 11.18
N ASP A 141 15.97 -1.09 12.12
CA ASP A 141 16.97 -0.04 11.92
C ASP A 141 18.04 -0.41 10.88
N GLN A 142 18.18 -1.70 10.53
CA GLN A 142 19.06 -2.14 9.44
C GLN A 142 18.54 -1.72 8.06
N ILE A 143 17.22 -1.53 7.93
CA ILE A 143 16.55 -1.18 6.68
C ILE A 143 15.59 -0.01 6.95
N PRO A 144 16.15 1.16 7.31
CA PRO A 144 15.35 2.30 7.76
C PRO A 144 14.51 2.87 6.63
N LEU A 145 13.25 3.20 6.92
CA LEU A 145 12.37 3.89 5.99
C LEU A 145 12.43 5.40 6.24
N PHE A 146 13.12 6.12 5.36
CA PHE A 146 13.24 7.58 5.43
C PHE A 146 12.22 8.28 4.53
N GLY A 147 11.95 9.53 4.85
CA GLY A 147 11.11 10.42 4.05
C GLY A 147 11.49 11.88 4.25
N LEU A 148 10.83 12.75 3.50
CA LEU A 148 10.94 14.19 3.63
C LEU A 148 9.57 14.75 4.00
N MET A 149 9.53 15.55 5.05
CA MET A 149 8.34 16.27 5.48
C MET A 149 8.52 17.75 5.22
N ASP A 150 7.48 18.40 4.72
CA ASP A 150 7.50 19.85 4.52
C ASP A 150 7.59 20.54 5.90
N HIS A 151 8.46 21.55 6.01
CA HIS A 151 8.62 22.26 7.27
C HIS A 151 7.40 23.18 7.47
N PRO A 152 6.59 22.97 8.52
CA PRO A 152 5.30 23.64 8.64
C PRO A 152 5.41 25.14 8.95
N PHE A 153 6.55 25.60 9.46
CA PHE A 153 6.76 27.01 9.82
C PHE A 153 7.76 27.76 8.93
N LEU A 154 8.48 27.06 8.06
CA LEU A 154 9.58 27.65 7.29
C LEU A 154 9.27 27.44 5.82
N TYR A 155 9.20 28.55 5.09
CA TYR A 155 8.90 28.54 3.67
C TYR A 155 9.98 27.79 2.89
N ASP A 156 9.56 26.87 2.02
CA ASP A 156 10.41 26.11 1.10
C ASP A 156 11.54 25.34 1.79
N GLN A 157 11.25 24.79 2.96
CA GLN A 157 12.17 23.90 3.69
C GLN A 157 11.53 22.54 3.93
N THR A 158 12.36 21.51 3.99
CA THR A 158 11.96 20.14 4.31
C THR A 158 12.83 19.61 5.43
N SER A 159 12.28 18.68 6.20
CA SER A 159 12.99 18.01 7.27
C SER A 159 13.00 16.49 7.04
N LEU A 160 14.15 15.86 7.31
CA LEU A 160 14.29 14.42 7.17
C LEU A 160 13.50 13.72 8.29
N ILE A 161 12.65 12.79 7.89
CA ILE A 161 11.89 11.95 8.84
C ILE A 161 12.29 10.49 8.71
N LYS A 162 12.19 9.77 9.82
CA LYS A 162 12.39 8.32 9.88
C LYS A 162 11.11 7.66 10.38
N VAL A 163 10.56 6.74 9.60
CA VAL A 163 9.42 5.93 10.05
C VAL A 163 9.96 4.77 10.88
N LYS A 164 9.55 4.70 12.15
CA LYS A 164 9.94 3.64 13.09
C LYS A 164 8.95 2.51 13.16
N ARG A 165 7.66 2.82 13.19
CA ARG A 165 6.59 1.84 13.17
C ARG A 165 5.47 2.27 12.23
N ILE A 166 4.73 1.31 11.69
CA ILE A 166 3.76 1.57 10.64
C ILE A 166 2.54 0.64 10.68
N SER A 167 1.40 1.21 10.31
CA SER A 167 0.22 0.52 9.80
C SER A 167 -0.33 1.32 8.61
N LYS A 168 -1.33 0.81 7.90
CA LYS A 168 -1.97 1.58 6.82
C LYS A 168 -2.57 2.92 7.29
N LYS A 169 -3.01 2.99 8.55
CA LYS A 169 -3.74 4.15 9.10
C LYS A 169 -2.91 5.06 9.98
N GLN A 170 -1.75 4.60 10.45
CA GLN A 170 -0.98 5.35 11.44
C GLN A 170 0.50 5.01 11.37
N PHE A 171 1.34 6.05 11.39
CA PHE A 171 2.79 5.94 11.36
C PHE A 171 3.38 6.51 12.65
N LEU A 172 4.36 5.83 13.23
CA LEU A 172 5.24 6.39 14.25
C LEU A 172 6.49 6.93 13.56
N ILE A 173 6.65 8.25 13.62
CA ILE A 173 7.70 8.98 12.92
C ILE A 173 8.65 9.57 13.95
N GLU A 174 9.94 9.57 13.64
CA GLU A 174 10.98 10.28 14.37
C GLU A 174 11.59 11.36 13.49
N ASN A 175 11.92 12.48 14.11
CA ASN A 175 12.64 13.57 13.51
C ASN A 175 13.68 14.10 14.50
N TYR A 176 14.87 14.39 14.00
CA TYR A 176 16.03 14.82 14.81
C TYR A 176 16.46 16.25 14.46
N ASP A 177 15.63 16.97 13.70
CA ASP A 177 15.84 18.36 13.37
C ASP A 177 15.35 19.23 14.52
N GLN A 178 16.30 19.84 15.22
CA GLN A 178 16.00 20.69 16.38
C GLN A 178 15.31 22.01 16.02
N SER A 179 15.22 22.34 14.73
CA SER A 179 14.49 23.51 14.25
C SER A 179 13.00 23.24 13.96
N LEU A 180 12.57 21.98 14.08
CA LEU A 180 11.21 21.57 13.82
C LEU A 180 10.40 21.46 15.12
N ALA A 181 9.21 22.06 15.13
CA ALA A 181 8.20 21.78 16.16
C ALA A 181 6.99 21.05 15.56
N ILE A 182 6.51 20.04 16.28
CA ILE A 182 5.30 19.30 15.96
C ILE A 182 4.34 19.34 17.14
N PHE A 183 3.07 19.60 16.85
CA PHE A 183 2.00 19.72 17.83
C PHE A 183 0.88 18.71 17.57
N PRO A 184 0.13 18.26 18.60
CA PRO A 184 -1.08 17.49 18.39
C PRO A 184 -2.09 18.23 17.51
N SER A 185 -2.87 17.46 16.75
CA SER A 185 -3.82 17.94 15.74
C SER A 185 -3.20 18.66 14.54
N MET A 186 -1.88 18.74 14.46
CA MET A 186 -1.20 19.36 13.33
C MET A 186 -1.36 18.54 12.05
N GLU A 187 -1.75 19.20 10.97
CA GLU A 187 -1.73 18.59 9.64
C GLU A 187 -0.32 18.66 9.09
N ILE A 188 0.17 17.53 8.59
CA ILE A 188 1.50 17.39 8.02
C ILE A 188 1.40 16.71 6.66
N VAL A 189 2.32 17.09 5.79
CA VAL A 189 2.52 16.47 4.48
C VAL A 189 3.95 15.98 4.40
N PHE A 190 4.11 14.72 4.02
CA PHE A 190 5.42 14.12 3.83
C PHE A 190 5.42 13.14 2.67
N SER A 191 6.60 12.83 2.15
CA SER A 191 6.81 11.77 1.16
C SER A 191 7.83 10.77 1.70
N LEU A 192 7.78 9.54 1.19
CA LEU A 192 8.72 8.48 1.56
C LEU A 192 9.70 8.22 0.43
N ASN A 193 10.94 7.91 0.78
CA ASN A 193 11.97 7.50 -0.16
C ASN A 193 11.78 6.03 -0.55
N LEU A 194 10.89 5.79 -1.52
CA LEU A 194 10.53 4.45 -2.00
C LEU A 194 11.11 4.18 -3.39
N PHE A 195 11.09 2.93 -3.84
CA PHE A 195 11.59 2.55 -5.19
C PHE A 195 10.86 3.26 -6.34
N THR A 196 9.62 3.69 -6.12
CA THR A 196 8.78 4.34 -7.13
C THR A 196 7.86 5.37 -6.49
N GLY A 197 7.97 6.62 -6.93
CA GLY A 197 7.09 7.73 -6.55
C GLY A 197 7.42 8.33 -5.18
N ASN A 198 7.46 9.66 -5.14
CA ASN A 198 7.48 10.47 -3.92
C ASN A 198 6.15 11.22 -3.81
N GLU A 199 5.04 10.49 -3.94
CA GLU A 199 3.72 11.10 -3.83
C GLU A 199 3.47 11.52 -2.37
N PRO A 200 2.82 12.68 -2.14
CA PRO A 200 2.56 13.19 -0.81
C PRO A 200 1.61 12.27 -0.03
N ILE A 201 1.90 12.13 1.26
CA ILE A 201 1.08 11.49 2.27
C ILE A 201 0.58 12.59 3.19
N HIS A 202 -0.74 12.69 3.33
CA HIS A 202 -1.37 13.65 4.22
C HIS A 202 -1.72 12.95 5.52
N ALA A 203 -1.34 13.57 6.63
CA ALA A 203 -1.57 13.01 7.94
C ALA A 203 -1.86 14.08 8.98
N LYS A 204 -2.52 13.66 10.06
CA LYS A 204 -2.77 14.47 11.23
C LYS A 204 -2.04 13.91 12.43
N VAL A 205 -1.27 14.74 13.10
CA VAL A 205 -0.53 14.38 14.30
C VAL A 205 -1.50 14.11 15.44
N GLU A 206 -1.43 12.91 16.01
CA GLU A 206 -2.24 12.53 17.17
C GLU A 206 -1.53 12.85 18.47
N ALA A 207 -0.26 12.47 18.57
CA ALA A 207 0.52 12.58 19.80
C ALA A 207 2.01 12.78 19.48
N VAL A 208 2.72 13.40 20.41
CA VAL A 208 4.13 13.80 20.26
C VAL A 208 4.84 13.58 21.58
N ARG A 209 6.01 12.93 21.53
CA ARG A 209 6.88 12.62 22.66
C ARG A 209 8.32 13.04 22.36
N PRO A 210 9.06 13.62 23.32
CA PRO A 210 10.48 13.84 23.16
C PRO A 210 11.25 12.52 23.07
N ILE A 211 12.34 12.51 22.31
CA ILE A 211 13.34 11.44 22.28
C ILE A 211 14.74 12.06 22.40
N ALA A 212 15.75 11.25 22.67
CA ALA A 212 17.13 11.74 22.73
C ALA A 212 17.53 12.43 21.41
N GLY A 213 17.76 13.75 21.47
CA GLY A 213 18.15 14.56 20.33
C GLY A 213 17.04 14.89 19.32
N GLY A 214 15.78 14.54 19.59
CA GLY A 214 14.70 14.63 18.60
C GLY A 214 13.29 14.64 19.17
N ILE A 215 12.33 14.46 18.29
CA ILE A 215 10.92 14.22 18.59
C ILE A 215 10.44 12.94 17.91
N SER A 216 9.52 12.26 18.57
CA SER A 216 8.75 11.16 18.00
C SER A 216 7.27 11.48 18.04
N PHE A 217 6.54 11.20 16.98
CA PHE A 217 5.12 11.50 16.90
C PHE A 217 4.33 10.43 16.16
N LEU A 218 3.10 10.23 16.60
CA LEU A 218 2.11 9.39 15.94
C LEU A 218 1.32 10.24 14.95
N ALA A 219 1.33 9.85 13.69
CA ALA A 219 0.62 10.51 12.61
C ALA A 219 -0.47 9.60 12.05
N ASN A 220 -1.72 10.03 12.12
CA ASN A 220 -2.86 9.36 11.51
C ASN A 220 -2.93 9.72 10.03
N ILE A 221 -3.00 8.72 9.18
CA ILE A 221 -2.92 8.88 7.73
C ILE A 221 -4.32 9.16 7.19
N ASP A 222 -4.54 10.39 6.75
CA ASP A 222 -5.81 10.84 6.17
C ASP A 222 -5.91 10.44 4.69
N PHE A 223 -4.79 10.55 3.97
CA PHE A 223 -4.69 10.15 2.57
C PHE A 223 -3.40 9.40 2.27
N LEU A 224 -3.55 8.20 1.71
CA LEU A 224 -2.48 7.37 1.17
C LEU A 224 -2.89 6.91 -0.23
N SER A 225 -2.14 7.32 -1.25
CA SER A 225 -2.41 6.88 -2.61
C SER A 225 -2.16 5.38 -2.79
N GLU A 226 -2.84 4.77 -3.76
CA GLU A 226 -2.65 3.34 -4.08
C GLU A 226 -1.22 3.05 -4.59
N ASN A 227 -0.60 4.02 -5.27
CA ASN A 227 0.78 3.91 -5.74
C ASN A 227 1.77 3.88 -4.58
N THR A 228 1.62 4.80 -3.62
CA THR A 228 2.45 4.83 -2.41
C THR A 228 2.21 3.59 -1.56
N GLU A 229 0.95 3.14 -1.43
CA GLU A 229 0.64 1.88 -0.74
C GLU A 229 1.36 0.68 -1.39
N LYS A 230 1.30 0.55 -2.72
CA LYS A 230 2.02 -0.48 -3.48
C LYS A 230 3.53 -0.37 -3.32
N ALA A 231 4.07 0.84 -3.30
CA ALA A 231 5.50 1.09 -3.14
C ALA A 231 5.99 0.72 -1.74
N ILE A 232 5.22 1.02 -0.68
CA ILE A 232 5.48 0.58 0.69
C ILE A 232 5.47 -0.96 0.77
N VAL A 233 4.44 -1.62 0.22
CA VAL A 233 4.37 -3.09 0.21
C VAL A 233 5.57 -3.71 -0.52
N ARG A 234 5.98 -3.14 -1.67
CA ARG A 234 7.18 -3.57 -2.40
C ARG A 234 8.45 -3.36 -1.60
N TYR A 235 8.57 -2.22 -0.92
CA TYR A 235 9.71 -1.94 -0.04
C TYR A 235 9.87 -3.03 1.01
N PHE A 236 8.79 -3.33 1.74
CA PHE A 236 8.79 -4.38 2.76
C PHE A 236 9.11 -5.75 2.18
N LEU A 237 8.36 -6.22 1.18
CA LEU A 237 8.57 -7.56 0.63
C LEU A 237 9.92 -7.73 -0.08
N ARG A 238 10.58 -6.66 -0.53
CA ARG A 238 11.86 -6.79 -1.24
C ARG A 238 13.05 -6.73 -0.31
N LEU A 239 12.97 -5.92 0.74
CA LEU A 239 14.10 -5.67 1.62
C LEU A 239 13.99 -6.43 2.95
N ILE A 240 12.78 -6.69 3.42
CA ILE A 240 12.51 -7.31 4.72
C ILE A 240 11.89 -8.69 4.47
N ASP A 241 12.39 -9.73 5.16
CA ASP A 241 11.82 -11.09 5.07
C ASP A 241 10.51 -11.18 5.88
N ILE A 242 9.47 -10.52 5.37
CA ILE A 242 8.13 -10.52 5.91
C ILE A 242 7.14 -11.13 4.92
N GLY A 243 6.25 -12.00 5.41
CA GLY A 243 5.17 -12.55 4.60
C GLY A 243 4.03 -11.54 4.38
N PRO A 244 3.33 -11.58 3.24
CA PRO A 244 2.27 -10.61 2.93
C PRO A 244 1.07 -10.70 3.89
N PHE A 245 0.88 -11.83 4.58
CA PHE A 245 -0.14 -11.94 5.64
C PHE A 245 0.07 -10.95 6.78
N ALA A 246 1.32 -10.72 7.20
CA ALA A 246 1.63 -9.76 8.26
C ALA A 246 1.33 -8.32 7.82
N LEU A 247 1.66 -7.97 6.58
CA LEU A 247 1.31 -6.65 6.01
C LEU A 247 -0.21 -6.45 5.91
N ARG A 248 -0.97 -7.50 5.56
CA ARG A 248 -2.44 -7.44 5.57
C ARG A 248 -3.02 -7.24 6.97
N LYS A 249 -2.40 -7.81 8.02
CA LYS A 249 -2.85 -7.62 9.41
C LYS A 249 -2.79 -6.16 9.85
N ILE A 250 -1.82 -5.39 9.35
CA ILE A 250 -1.70 -3.95 9.61
C ILE A 250 -2.41 -3.08 8.54
N GLY A 251 -3.23 -3.70 7.69
CA GLY A 251 -4.16 -3.04 6.78
C GLY A 251 -3.69 -2.86 5.33
N PHE A 252 -2.43 -3.17 5.00
CA PHE A 252 -1.92 -2.98 3.64
C PHE A 252 -2.50 -3.98 2.62
N ASN A 253 -2.77 -3.50 1.41
CA ASN A 253 -3.22 -4.33 0.30
C ASN A 253 -2.06 -5.08 -0.36
N THR A 254 -2.06 -6.41 -0.26
CA THR A 254 -1.03 -7.29 -0.86
C THR A 254 -1.58 -8.13 -2.01
N ALA A 255 -2.65 -7.70 -2.69
CA ALA A 255 -3.27 -8.48 -3.76
C ALA A 255 -2.34 -8.65 -4.97
N ASN A 256 -1.52 -7.64 -5.28
CA ASN A 256 -0.71 -7.56 -6.50
C ASN A 256 0.80 -7.51 -6.19
N ILE A 257 1.39 -8.68 -5.94
CA ILE A 257 2.79 -8.84 -5.47
C ILE A 257 3.59 -9.90 -6.25
N LYS A 258 3.00 -10.56 -7.26
CA LYS A 258 3.67 -11.61 -8.04
C LYS A 258 5.01 -11.17 -8.62
N ASN A 259 5.12 -9.92 -9.07
CA ASN A 259 6.34 -9.38 -9.68
C ASN A 259 7.52 -9.18 -8.71
N ILE A 260 7.31 -9.35 -7.41
CA ILE A 260 8.36 -9.32 -6.37
C ILE A 260 8.96 -10.72 -6.21
N MET A 261 8.19 -11.77 -6.51
CA MET A 261 8.61 -13.15 -6.34
C MET A 261 9.49 -13.62 -7.50
N THR A 262 10.36 -14.59 -7.22
CA THR A 262 11.16 -15.27 -8.25
C THR A 262 10.49 -16.57 -8.66
N TYR A 263 10.18 -16.72 -9.95
CA TYR A 263 9.61 -17.96 -10.50
C TYR A 263 10.66 -18.71 -11.32
N ARG A 264 10.87 -19.99 -11.01
CA ARG A 264 11.83 -20.84 -11.74
C ARG A 264 11.45 -22.31 -11.68
N PHE A 265 12.06 -23.13 -12.54
CA PHE A 265 12.01 -24.58 -12.39
C PHE A 265 12.99 -25.06 -11.34
N VAL A 266 12.67 -26.17 -10.68
CA VAL A 266 13.62 -26.92 -9.84
C VAL A 266 14.86 -27.29 -10.66
N LYS A 267 16.04 -27.04 -10.10
CA LYS A 267 17.34 -27.32 -10.74
C LYS A 267 18.21 -28.30 -9.96
N SER A 268 17.90 -28.56 -8.70
CA SER A 268 18.71 -29.42 -7.83
C SER A 268 17.86 -30.29 -6.91
N GLN A 269 18.48 -31.37 -6.40
CA GLN A 269 17.85 -32.24 -5.41
C GLN A 269 17.49 -31.48 -4.13
N GLN A 270 18.29 -30.49 -3.74
CA GLN A 270 18.01 -29.65 -2.57
C GLN A 270 16.73 -28.83 -2.76
N GLU A 271 16.55 -28.20 -3.93
CA GLU A 271 15.31 -27.48 -4.25
C GLU A 271 14.09 -28.42 -4.31
N TYR A 272 14.26 -29.65 -4.79
CA TYR A 272 13.21 -30.66 -4.77
C TYR A 272 12.80 -31.04 -3.33
N VAL A 273 13.76 -31.17 -2.41
CA VAL A 273 13.45 -31.41 -0.98
C VAL A 273 12.64 -30.24 -0.40
N GLU A 274 12.94 -28.99 -0.77
CA GLU A 274 12.12 -27.84 -0.36
C GLU A 274 10.68 -27.92 -0.90
N VAL A 275 10.49 -28.42 -2.13
CA VAL A 275 9.15 -28.69 -2.69
C VAL A 275 8.39 -29.71 -1.84
N LEU A 276 9.04 -30.81 -1.45
CA LEU A 276 8.42 -31.82 -0.58
C LEU A 276 8.04 -31.23 0.78
N LYS A 277 8.92 -30.42 1.40
CA LYS A 277 8.61 -29.71 2.65
C LYS A 277 7.39 -28.78 2.50
N LEU A 278 7.31 -28.02 1.41
CA LEU A 278 6.17 -27.14 1.13
C LEU A 278 4.88 -27.93 0.94
N ARG A 279 4.90 -29.05 0.19
CA ARG A 279 3.75 -29.92 -0.01
C ARG A 279 3.26 -30.51 1.32
N LYS A 280 4.16 -31.07 2.14
CA LYS A 280 3.83 -31.57 3.49
C LYS A 280 3.14 -30.48 4.30
N LEU A 281 3.74 -29.29 4.40
CA LEU A 281 3.17 -28.17 5.12
C LEU A 281 1.76 -27.80 4.61
N ALA A 282 1.60 -27.67 3.29
CA ALA A 282 0.34 -27.28 2.69
C ALA A 282 -0.76 -28.35 2.85
N TYR A 283 -0.44 -29.62 2.70
CA TYR A 283 -1.38 -30.74 2.78
C TYR A 283 -1.79 -31.04 4.22
N SER A 284 -0.86 -30.99 5.18
CA SER A 284 -1.18 -31.11 6.60
C SER A 284 -2.06 -29.97 7.09
N ALA A 285 -1.84 -28.74 6.60
CA ALA A 285 -2.68 -27.58 6.95
C ALA A 285 -4.15 -27.72 6.51
N VAL A 286 -4.44 -28.55 5.51
CA VAL A 286 -5.81 -28.82 5.02
C VAL A 286 -6.30 -30.24 5.33
N LYS A 287 -5.64 -30.93 6.27
CA LYS A 287 -5.96 -32.30 6.73
C LYS A 287 -6.00 -33.35 5.59
N LYS A 288 -5.25 -33.11 4.51
CA LYS A 288 -5.02 -34.11 3.43
C LYS A 288 -3.90 -35.09 3.77
N LEU A 289 -3.09 -34.77 4.78
CA LEU A 289 -1.94 -35.55 5.24
C LEU A 289 -1.81 -35.40 6.77
N SER A 290 -1.33 -36.42 7.47
CA SER A 290 -0.97 -36.32 8.89
C SER A 290 0.21 -35.34 9.07
N LYS A 291 0.40 -34.80 10.29
CA LYS A 291 1.55 -33.91 10.57
C LYS A 291 2.87 -34.69 10.69
N GLU A 292 2.75 -35.96 11.08
CA GLU A 292 3.82 -36.91 11.31
C GLU A 292 4.31 -37.57 10.01
N ALA A 293 3.54 -37.47 8.91
CA ALA A 293 3.88 -38.06 7.61
C ALA A 293 5.28 -37.67 7.11
N ASP A 294 5.99 -38.59 6.47
CA ASP A 294 7.34 -38.36 5.98
C ASP A 294 7.36 -37.57 4.66
N LEU A 295 8.52 -37.05 4.27
CA LEU A 295 8.66 -36.37 2.97
C LEU A 295 8.43 -37.33 1.79
N SER A 296 8.67 -38.63 1.97
CA SER A 296 8.34 -39.66 0.98
C SER A 296 6.84 -39.77 0.71
N ASP A 297 5.98 -39.44 1.69
CA ASP A 297 4.51 -39.52 1.53
C ASP A 297 3.94 -38.41 0.64
N VAL A 298 4.73 -37.37 0.40
CA VAL A 298 4.39 -36.24 -0.48
C VAL A 298 5.24 -36.19 -1.75
N SER A 299 6.13 -37.17 -1.91
CA SER A 299 6.73 -37.49 -3.21
C SER A 299 5.67 -38.13 -4.09
N HIS A 300 5.66 -37.78 -5.37
CA HIS A 300 4.77 -38.37 -6.34
C HIS A 300 5.56 -39.16 -7.36
N TRP A 301 5.02 -40.31 -7.78
CA TRP A 301 5.64 -41.19 -8.76
C TRP A 301 5.92 -40.51 -10.11
N TYR A 302 5.16 -39.46 -10.44
CA TYR A 302 5.33 -38.67 -11.66
C TYR A 302 6.38 -37.55 -11.51
N ASP A 303 6.84 -37.22 -10.30
CA ASP A 303 7.78 -36.11 -10.08
C ASP A 303 9.03 -36.17 -10.98
N PRO A 304 9.65 -37.35 -11.23
CA PRO A 304 10.80 -37.44 -12.14
C PRO A 304 10.51 -37.02 -13.59
N ASN A 305 9.25 -37.11 -14.02
CA ASN A 305 8.80 -36.79 -15.38
C ASN A 305 8.11 -35.41 -15.46
N CYS A 306 8.20 -34.62 -14.39
CA CYS A 306 7.54 -33.32 -14.29
C CYS A 306 8.54 -32.17 -14.44
N ARG A 307 8.10 -31.08 -15.07
CA ARG A 307 8.73 -29.76 -14.86
C ARG A 307 8.08 -29.12 -13.64
N ILE A 308 8.80 -29.05 -12.53
CA ILE A 308 8.30 -28.48 -11.27
C ILE A 308 8.58 -26.97 -11.26
N ILE A 309 7.53 -26.18 -11.38
CA ILE A 309 7.57 -24.72 -11.26
C ILE A 309 7.56 -24.37 -9.77
N THR A 310 8.38 -23.42 -9.39
CA THR A 310 8.54 -22.93 -8.02
C THR A 310 8.43 -21.41 -7.97
N ALA A 311 7.85 -20.90 -6.89
CA ALA A 311 7.79 -19.48 -6.56
C ALA A 311 8.55 -19.23 -5.26
N TRP A 312 9.44 -18.24 -5.27
CA TRP A 312 10.37 -17.93 -4.19
C TRP A 312 10.21 -16.49 -3.72
N HIS A 313 10.19 -16.32 -2.39
CA HIS A 313 10.37 -15.03 -1.73
C HIS A 313 11.73 -15.07 -1.03
N HIS A 314 12.69 -14.28 -1.52
CA HIS A 314 14.11 -14.42 -1.17
C HIS A 314 14.58 -15.88 -1.32
N ASN A 315 15.00 -16.51 -0.22
CA ASN A 315 15.47 -17.89 -0.17
C ASN A 315 14.40 -18.89 0.30
N ARG A 316 13.14 -18.45 0.43
CA ARG A 316 12.03 -19.29 0.89
C ARG A 316 11.15 -19.73 -0.29
N LEU A 317 10.95 -21.04 -0.41
CA LEU A 317 9.97 -21.59 -1.34
C LEU A 317 8.56 -21.37 -0.79
N ILE A 318 7.71 -20.68 -1.57
CA ILE A 318 6.36 -20.27 -1.15
C ILE A 318 5.24 -20.86 -2.01
N GLY A 319 5.57 -21.39 -3.18
CA GLY A 319 4.60 -22.01 -4.08
C GLY A 319 5.27 -23.02 -5.00
N SER A 320 4.54 -24.07 -5.36
CA SER A 320 4.99 -25.01 -6.40
C SER A 320 3.81 -25.57 -7.20
N ALA A 321 4.09 -25.96 -8.45
CA ALA A 321 3.18 -26.72 -9.30
C ALA A 321 3.97 -27.62 -10.24
N ASN A 322 3.45 -28.81 -10.49
CA ASN A 322 4.05 -29.75 -11.43
C ASN A 322 3.36 -29.64 -12.79
N VAL A 323 4.17 -29.55 -13.84
CA VAL A 323 3.71 -29.73 -15.22
C VAL A 323 4.15 -31.11 -15.69
N PHE A 324 3.19 -32.02 -15.83
CA PHE A 324 3.41 -33.41 -16.19
C PHE A 324 3.19 -33.62 -17.70
N PHE A 325 4.21 -34.18 -18.37
CA PHE A 325 4.19 -34.51 -19.79
C PHE A 325 3.93 -36.01 -19.99
N ALA A 326 2.67 -36.41 -19.88
CA ALA A 326 2.23 -37.75 -20.22
C ALA A 326 1.95 -37.88 -21.73
N ASN A 327 1.94 -39.12 -22.22
CA ASN A 327 1.55 -39.46 -23.61
C ASN A 327 0.26 -40.28 -23.67
N GLY A 328 -0.32 -40.65 -22.52
CA GLY A 328 -1.53 -41.45 -22.41
C GLY A 328 -1.34 -42.95 -22.65
N GLU A 329 -0.14 -43.36 -23.06
CA GLU A 329 0.28 -44.72 -23.38
C GLU A 329 1.28 -45.18 -22.31
N ASP A 330 2.59 -45.20 -22.64
CA ASP A 330 3.66 -45.63 -21.74
C ASP A 330 3.79 -44.77 -20.46
N ILE A 331 3.41 -43.49 -20.57
CA ILE A 331 3.40 -42.54 -19.47
C ILE A 331 1.94 -42.08 -19.32
N PRO A 332 1.14 -42.74 -18.45
CA PRO A 332 -0.24 -42.36 -18.23
C PRO A 332 -0.33 -41.08 -17.41
N PHE A 333 -1.35 -40.28 -17.66
CA PHE A 333 -1.75 -39.14 -16.83
C PHE A 333 -2.14 -39.60 -15.41
N GLU A 334 -2.00 -38.73 -14.40
CA GLU A 334 -2.51 -39.01 -13.05
C GLU A 334 -4.01 -39.29 -13.10
N LEU A 335 -4.76 -38.48 -13.85
CA LEU A 335 -6.21 -38.64 -13.97
C LEU A 335 -6.65 -40.00 -14.56
N GLN A 336 -5.82 -40.66 -15.39
CA GLN A 336 -6.14 -41.99 -15.95
C GLN A 336 -6.23 -43.06 -14.87
N ARG A 337 -5.63 -42.83 -13.71
CA ARG A 337 -5.71 -43.73 -12.55
C ARG A 337 -7.03 -43.59 -11.79
N HIS A 338 -7.82 -42.56 -12.09
CA HIS A 338 -8.99 -42.17 -11.32
C HIS A 338 -10.29 -42.17 -12.11
N ILE A 339 -10.23 -41.99 -13.43
CA ILE A 339 -11.42 -41.97 -14.30
C ILE A 339 -11.50 -43.23 -15.17
N LYS A 340 -12.70 -43.51 -15.71
CA LYS A 340 -12.89 -44.66 -16.61
C LYS A 340 -12.19 -44.41 -17.95
N PRO A 341 -11.64 -45.44 -18.62
CA PRO A 341 -11.04 -45.30 -19.95
C PRO A 341 -11.95 -44.63 -20.98
N GLU A 342 -13.25 -44.92 -20.93
CA GLU A 342 -14.25 -44.34 -21.85
C GLU A 342 -14.49 -42.84 -21.60
N GLU A 343 -14.27 -42.36 -20.37
CA GLU A 343 -14.33 -40.94 -20.04
C GLU A 343 -13.05 -40.25 -20.47
N PHE A 344 -11.90 -40.90 -20.30
CA PHE A 344 -10.61 -40.37 -20.76
C PHE A 344 -10.58 -40.14 -22.28
N LYS A 345 -11.17 -41.05 -23.06
CA LYS A 345 -11.32 -40.91 -24.53
C LYS A 345 -12.13 -39.68 -24.96
N LYS A 346 -12.90 -39.05 -24.06
CA LYS A 346 -13.65 -37.80 -24.35
C LYS A 346 -12.76 -36.55 -24.25
N LEU A 347 -11.58 -36.66 -23.64
CA LEU A 347 -10.61 -35.56 -23.57
C LEU A 347 -9.87 -35.41 -24.90
N PRO A 348 -9.18 -34.27 -25.13
CA PRO A 348 -8.32 -34.09 -26.29
C PRO A 348 -7.26 -35.19 -26.44
N ASN A 349 -6.61 -35.27 -27.60
CA ASN A 349 -5.54 -36.22 -27.83
C ASN A 349 -4.46 -36.08 -26.73
N PRO A 350 -4.07 -37.17 -26.03
CA PRO A 350 -2.99 -37.18 -25.03
C PRO A 350 -1.72 -36.43 -25.45
N LYS A 351 -1.35 -36.52 -26.73
CA LYS A 351 -0.15 -35.85 -27.27
C LYS A 351 -0.27 -34.32 -27.32
N ASP A 352 -1.47 -33.78 -27.22
CA ASP A 352 -1.75 -32.32 -27.21
C ASP A 352 -1.97 -31.74 -25.81
N MET A 353 -1.87 -32.57 -24.77
CA MET A 353 -2.17 -32.18 -23.39
C MET A 353 -0.93 -32.13 -22.51
N ILE A 354 -0.99 -31.29 -21.47
CA ILE A 354 -0.18 -31.37 -20.26
C ILE A 354 -1.10 -31.42 -19.06
N GLU A 355 -0.70 -32.11 -18.00
CA GLU A 355 -1.46 -32.15 -16.76
C GLU A 355 -0.76 -31.34 -15.67
N VAL A 356 -1.53 -30.53 -14.95
CA VAL A 356 -1.04 -29.74 -13.83
C VAL A 356 -1.47 -30.38 -12.54
N VAL A 357 -0.49 -30.80 -11.75
CA VAL A 357 -0.68 -31.54 -10.50
C VAL A 357 0.17 -30.94 -9.39
N GLY A 358 -0.07 -31.37 -8.15
CA GLY A 358 0.77 -30.98 -7.01
C GLY A 358 0.78 -29.47 -6.67
N LEU A 359 -0.19 -28.69 -7.15
CA LEU A 359 -0.26 -27.25 -6.86
C LEU A 359 -0.36 -27.01 -5.35
N CYS A 360 0.60 -26.30 -4.78
CA CYS A 360 0.60 -25.93 -3.37
C CYS A 360 1.16 -24.52 -3.14
N MET A 361 0.70 -23.88 -2.06
CA MET A 361 1.11 -22.53 -1.69
C MET A 361 1.15 -22.38 -0.17
N HIS A 362 2.20 -21.69 0.30
CA HIS A 362 2.36 -21.33 1.69
C HIS A 362 1.20 -20.43 2.15
N HIS A 363 0.66 -20.68 3.33
CA HIS A 363 -0.58 -20.05 3.81
C HIS A 363 -0.47 -18.52 3.90
N ASP A 364 0.67 -17.99 4.32
CA ASP A 364 0.92 -16.53 4.38
C ASP A 364 0.74 -15.82 3.04
N TYR A 365 1.00 -16.52 1.93
CA TYR A 365 1.03 -15.96 0.58
C TYR A 365 -0.29 -16.11 -0.17
N ARG A 366 -1.29 -16.77 0.43
CA ARG A 366 -2.65 -16.87 -0.12
C ARG A 366 -3.32 -15.49 -0.18
N LYS A 367 -4.39 -15.39 -1.00
CA LYS A 367 -5.10 -14.12 -1.29
C LYS A 367 -4.20 -13.06 -1.95
N SER A 368 -3.21 -13.51 -2.72
CA SER A 368 -2.39 -12.69 -3.61
C SER A 368 -2.45 -13.25 -5.03
N ASP A 369 -1.93 -12.49 -5.98
CA ASP A 369 -1.75 -12.87 -7.38
C ASP A 369 -0.55 -13.80 -7.64
N ILE A 370 0.13 -14.32 -6.59
CA ILE A 370 1.30 -15.21 -6.76
C ILE A 370 0.93 -16.48 -7.53
N LEU A 371 -0.28 -17.00 -7.30
CA LEU A 371 -0.81 -18.15 -8.03
C LEU A 371 -0.94 -17.86 -9.52
N MET A 372 -1.32 -16.62 -9.87
CA MET A 372 -1.36 -16.17 -11.26
C MET A 372 0.02 -16.25 -11.89
N GLY A 373 1.07 -15.81 -11.17
CA GLY A 373 2.44 -15.92 -11.66
C GLY A 373 2.86 -17.37 -11.94
N ILE A 374 2.39 -18.34 -11.14
CA ILE A 374 2.59 -19.77 -11.42
C ILE A 374 1.88 -20.18 -12.72
N PHE A 375 0.61 -19.78 -12.88
CA PHE A 375 -0.17 -20.09 -14.09
C PHE A 375 0.42 -19.46 -15.35
N GLU A 376 0.92 -18.23 -15.30
CA GLU A 376 1.65 -17.62 -16.42
C GLU A 376 2.85 -18.48 -16.84
N ARG A 377 3.55 -19.12 -15.90
CA ARG A 377 4.66 -20.02 -16.23
C ARG A 377 4.17 -21.35 -16.79
N ILE A 378 3.04 -21.87 -16.31
CA ILE A 378 2.40 -23.05 -16.89
C ILE A 378 1.98 -22.77 -18.35
N PHE A 379 1.35 -21.63 -18.62
CA PHE A 379 0.96 -21.23 -19.98
C PHE A 379 2.18 -21.02 -20.89
N HIS A 380 3.24 -20.41 -20.36
CA HIS A 380 4.51 -20.31 -21.07
C HIS A 380 5.04 -21.70 -21.47
N VAL A 381 5.00 -22.69 -20.57
CA VAL A 381 5.38 -24.07 -20.86
C VAL A 381 4.49 -24.69 -21.93
N LEU A 382 3.16 -24.54 -21.80
CA LEU A 382 2.18 -25.04 -22.76
C LEU A 382 2.49 -24.55 -24.19
N ILE A 383 2.74 -23.25 -24.33
CA ILE A 383 3.01 -22.61 -25.62
C ILE A 383 4.35 -23.06 -26.19
N THR A 384 5.42 -23.02 -25.39
CA THR A 384 6.78 -23.37 -25.83
C THR A 384 6.97 -24.85 -26.13
N THR A 385 6.08 -25.72 -25.62
CA THR A 385 6.07 -27.16 -25.93
C THR A 385 5.08 -27.54 -27.03
N ASN A 386 4.45 -26.54 -27.66
CA ASN A 386 3.43 -26.70 -28.70
C ASN A 386 2.25 -27.60 -28.28
N LYS A 387 1.92 -27.60 -26.99
CA LYS A 387 0.76 -28.29 -26.45
C LYS A 387 -0.47 -27.37 -26.54
N SER A 388 -1.65 -27.96 -26.59
CA SER A 388 -2.90 -27.21 -26.82
C SER A 388 -3.75 -27.07 -25.56
N TYR A 389 -3.67 -28.04 -24.63
CA TYR A 389 -4.54 -28.09 -23.46
C TYR A 389 -3.75 -28.30 -22.17
N ILE A 390 -4.18 -27.59 -21.14
CA ILE A 390 -3.87 -27.92 -19.75
C ILE A 390 -5.06 -28.68 -19.20
N ILE A 391 -4.83 -29.83 -18.58
CA ILE A 391 -5.82 -30.56 -17.80
C ILE A 391 -5.44 -30.57 -16.32
N ALA A 392 -6.43 -30.48 -15.45
CA ALA A 392 -6.24 -30.54 -14.01
C ALA A 392 -7.52 -31.06 -13.34
N ALA A 393 -7.47 -31.29 -12.04
CA ALA A 393 -8.64 -31.62 -11.22
C ALA A 393 -8.87 -30.53 -10.16
N SER A 394 -10.13 -30.15 -9.97
CA SER A 394 -10.51 -29.11 -9.01
C SER A 394 -11.62 -29.58 -8.09
N ASP A 395 -11.47 -29.28 -6.81
CA ASP A 395 -12.60 -29.31 -5.88
C ASP A 395 -13.51 -28.07 -6.10
N PRO A 396 -14.75 -28.08 -5.56
CA PRO A 396 -15.68 -26.95 -5.71
C PRO A 396 -15.16 -25.62 -5.12
N TYR A 397 -14.25 -25.67 -4.14
CA TYR A 397 -13.69 -24.47 -3.53
C TYR A 397 -12.68 -23.79 -4.45
N LEU A 398 -11.78 -24.57 -5.05
CA LEU A 398 -10.77 -24.07 -5.99
C LEU A 398 -11.33 -23.72 -7.38
N TRP A 399 -12.53 -24.20 -7.72
CA TRP A 399 -13.18 -23.84 -9.00
C TRP A 399 -13.28 -22.32 -9.19
N LYS A 400 -13.66 -21.59 -8.12
CA LYS A 400 -13.74 -20.12 -8.12
C LYS A 400 -12.43 -19.41 -8.43
N VAL A 401 -11.30 -20.12 -8.31
CA VAL A 401 -9.96 -19.63 -8.62
C VAL A 401 -9.60 -19.95 -10.08
N TYR A 402 -9.96 -21.14 -10.58
CA TYR A 402 -9.59 -21.58 -11.93
C TYR A 402 -10.50 -21.04 -13.04
N GLU A 403 -11.79 -20.90 -12.77
CA GLU A 403 -12.76 -20.36 -13.74
C GLU A 403 -12.34 -18.96 -14.26
N PRO A 404 -11.95 -18.00 -13.40
CA PRO A 404 -11.45 -16.70 -13.88
C PRO A 404 -10.14 -16.76 -14.68
N LEU A 405 -9.44 -17.89 -14.70
CA LEU A 405 -8.25 -18.12 -15.55
C LEU A 405 -8.63 -18.67 -16.93
N GLY A 406 -9.90 -18.97 -17.16
CA GLY A 406 -10.45 -19.55 -18.39
C GLY A 406 -10.46 -21.07 -18.41
N PHE A 407 -10.38 -21.73 -17.25
CA PHE A 407 -10.68 -23.16 -17.17
C PHE A 407 -12.17 -23.42 -17.33
N GLU A 408 -12.49 -24.53 -17.99
CA GLU A 408 -13.83 -25.05 -18.20
C GLU A 408 -13.95 -26.44 -17.55
N LYS A 409 -15.12 -26.77 -17.00
CA LYS A 409 -15.41 -28.13 -16.54
C LYS A 409 -15.65 -29.04 -17.75
N THR A 410 -15.08 -30.24 -17.72
CA THR A 410 -15.28 -31.23 -18.80
C THR A 410 -16.56 -32.05 -18.63
N GLY A 411 -17.20 -31.98 -17.46
CA GLY A 411 -18.31 -32.84 -17.06
C GLY A 411 -17.88 -34.20 -16.48
N ILE A 412 -16.59 -34.53 -16.53
CA ILE A 412 -16.04 -35.75 -15.91
C ILE A 412 -15.74 -35.45 -14.44
N LYS A 413 -16.13 -36.37 -13.55
CA LYS A 413 -15.87 -36.27 -12.11
C LYS A 413 -15.32 -37.58 -11.57
N TYR A 414 -14.51 -37.47 -10.52
CA TYR A 414 -14.06 -38.64 -9.77
C TYR A 414 -13.94 -38.30 -8.28
N THR A 415 -13.98 -39.33 -7.45
CA THR A 415 -13.85 -39.19 -6.00
C THR A 415 -12.47 -39.66 -5.56
N LEU A 416 -11.74 -38.80 -4.85
CA LEU A 416 -10.55 -39.23 -4.14
C LEU A 416 -10.94 -39.82 -2.79
N HIS A 417 -10.71 -41.12 -2.62
CA HIS A 417 -10.86 -41.82 -1.35
C HIS A 417 -9.52 -41.80 -0.60
N LYS A 418 -9.15 -40.63 -0.04
CA LYS A 418 -8.03 -40.50 0.91
C LYS A 418 -8.58 -40.32 2.33
N THR A 419 -8.32 -39.18 2.97
CA THR A 419 -8.80 -38.87 4.33
C THR A 419 -10.24 -38.34 4.39
N ARG A 420 -10.80 -37.92 3.26
CA ARG A 420 -12.18 -37.49 3.08
C ARG A 420 -12.62 -37.81 1.66
N GLU A 421 -13.90 -38.10 1.46
CA GLU A 421 -14.47 -38.18 0.11
C GLU A 421 -14.47 -36.78 -0.51
N LEU A 422 -13.59 -36.59 -1.48
CA LEU A 422 -13.49 -35.34 -2.22
C LEU A 422 -13.87 -35.61 -3.67
N VAL A 423 -15.02 -35.09 -4.08
CA VAL A 423 -15.45 -35.10 -5.47
C VAL A 423 -14.70 -33.99 -6.21
N LEU A 424 -13.95 -34.38 -7.24
CA LEU A 424 -13.19 -33.49 -8.10
C LEU A 424 -13.83 -33.44 -9.50
N ASP A 425 -13.99 -32.23 -10.02
CA ASP A 425 -14.29 -32.01 -11.43
C ASP A 425 -12.97 -32.00 -12.22
N VAL A 426 -12.92 -32.74 -13.32
CA VAL A 426 -11.85 -32.58 -14.31
C VAL A 426 -12.09 -31.27 -15.03
N ILE A 427 -11.07 -30.43 -15.08
CA ILE A 427 -11.10 -29.10 -15.70
C ILE A 427 -10.03 -29.00 -16.77
N MET A 428 -10.30 -28.19 -17.79
CA MET A 428 -9.37 -27.97 -18.89
C MET A 428 -9.33 -26.51 -19.32
N VAL A 429 -8.18 -26.09 -19.85
CA VAL A 429 -8.06 -24.81 -20.55
C VAL A 429 -7.25 -24.96 -21.82
N HIS A 430 -7.72 -24.31 -22.88
CA HIS A 430 -7.02 -24.29 -24.16
C HIS A 430 -5.97 -23.15 -24.16
N ARG A 431 -4.80 -23.38 -24.76
CA ARG A 431 -3.75 -22.36 -24.99
C ARG A 431 -4.23 -21.04 -25.58
N ARG A 432 -5.36 -21.05 -26.32
CA ARG A 432 -5.98 -19.86 -26.92
C ARG A 432 -6.56 -18.89 -25.89
N VAL A 433 -6.75 -19.31 -24.64
CA VAL A 433 -7.12 -18.41 -23.54
C VAL A 433 -5.94 -17.50 -23.17
N GLY A 434 -4.74 -18.06 -23.03
CA GLY A 434 -3.53 -17.29 -22.70
C GLY A 434 -2.91 -16.57 -23.90
N THR A 435 -3.55 -16.62 -25.08
CA THR A 435 -3.07 -16.02 -26.34
C THR A 435 -4.23 -15.31 -27.06
N TYR A 436 -3.99 -14.68 -28.21
CA TYR A 436 -5.01 -14.17 -29.16
C TYR A 436 -6.24 -13.45 -28.56
N GLY A 437 -6.07 -12.49 -27.64
CA GLY A 437 -7.21 -11.73 -27.10
C GLY A 437 -8.10 -12.50 -26.12
N GLY A 438 -7.73 -13.73 -25.73
CA GLY A 438 -8.42 -14.47 -24.69
C GLY A 438 -9.68 -15.16 -25.17
N LEU A 439 -9.52 -16.28 -25.88
CA LEU A 439 -10.67 -17.09 -26.30
C LEU A 439 -11.60 -17.36 -25.10
N LYS A 440 -12.87 -16.93 -25.19
CA LYS A 440 -13.90 -17.07 -24.16
C LYS A 440 -13.56 -16.44 -22.80
N LEU A 441 -12.61 -15.50 -22.77
CA LEU A 441 -12.29 -14.74 -21.57
C LEU A 441 -12.70 -13.28 -21.81
N ASP A 442 -13.23 -12.64 -20.77
CA ASP A 442 -13.52 -11.21 -20.81
C ASP A 442 -12.24 -10.41 -21.17
N PRO A 443 -12.30 -9.40 -22.07
CA PRO A 443 -11.12 -8.64 -22.49
C PRO A 443 -10.38 -7.94 -21.35
N MET A 444 -11.09 -7.38 -20.35
CA MET A 444 -10.45 -6.73 -19.19
C MET A 444 -9.72 -7.77 -18.36
N ARG A 445 -10.38 -8.91 -18.13
CA ARG A 445 -9.77 -10.03 -17.42
C ARG A 445 -8.55 -10.55 -18.18
N TRP A 446 -8.61 -10.69 -19.50
CA TRP A 446 -7.49 -11.19 -20.29
C TRP A 446 -6.31 -10.25 -20.21
N ASN A 447 -6.60 -8.95 -20.26
CA ASN A 447 -5.60 -7.90 -20.13
C ASN A 447 -4.91 -7.93 -18.75
N GLU A 448 -5.67 -8.15 -17.68
CA GLU A 448 -5.14 -8.30 -16.31
C GLU A 448 -4.24 -9.54 -16.18
N LEU A 449 -4.66 -10.66 -16.77
CA LEU A 449 -4.03 -11.96 -16.54
C LEU A 449 -2.89 -12.29 -17.51
N TYR A 450 -3.09 -12.05 -18.81
CA TYR A 450 -2.27 -12.64 -19.86
C TYR A 450 -1.58 -11.62 -20.77
N ARG A 451 -1.88 -10.31 -20.66
CA ARG A 451 -1.27 -9.29 -21.54
C ARG A 451 0.25 -9.36 -21.50
N ASP A 452 0.84 -9.27 -20.31
CA ASP A 452 2.29 -9.08 -20.18
C ASP A 452 3.04 -10.35 -20.60
N MET A 453 2.51 -11.54 -20.25
CA MET A 453 3.01 -12.83 -20.73
C MET A 453 2.89 -12.95 -22.26
N SER A 454 1.74 -12.58 -22.83
CA SER A 454 1.51 -12.66 -24.28
C SER A 454 2.46 -11.74 -25.04
N ARG A 455 2.67 -10.52 -24.56
CA ARG A 455 3.65 -9.57 -25.13
C ARG A 455 5.07 -10.12 -25.05
N TYR A 456 5.43 -10.72 -23.92
CA TYR A 456 6.74 -11.35 -23.75
C TYR A 456 6.94 -12.49 -24.77
N LEU A 457 5.96 -13.39 -24.90
CA LEU A 457 6.02 -14.53 -25.83
C LEU A 457 6.01 -14.10 -27.30
N ASP A 458 5.27 -13.05 -27.64
CA ASP A 458 5.27 -12.47 -28.99
C ASP A 458 6.64 -11.88 -29.34
N GLY A 459 7.25 -11.13 -28.41
CA GLY A 459 8.61 -10.60 -28.57
C GLY A 459 9.68 -11.69 -28.77
N GLN A 460 9.44 -12.90 -28.26
CA GLN A 460 10.29 -14.08 -28.48
C GLN A 460 9.95 -14.85 -29.78
N GLY A 461 8.93 -14.43 -30.53
CA GLY A 461 8.45 -15.14 -31.72
C GLY A 461 7.78 -16.50 -31.42
N ALA A 462 7.42 -16.76 -30.15
CA ALA A 462 6.84 -18.04 -29.72
C ALA A 462 5.33 -18.14 -30.00
N LEU A 463 4.66 -17.01 -30.26
CA LEU A 463 3.24 -17.00 -30.62
C LEU A 463 3.05 -17.24 -32.13
N PRO A 464 2.16 -18.17 -32.52
CA PRO A 464 1.87 -18.38 -33.93
C PRO A 464 1.24 -17.12 -34.56
N LYS A 465 1.78 -16.64 -35.68
CA LYS A 465 1.30 -15.44 -36.40
C LYS A 465 0.03 -15.74 -37.21
N THR A 466 -1.08 -16.05 -36.53
CA THR A 466 -2.37 -16.31 -37.18
C THR A 466 -3.07 -15.01 -37.59
N MET A 467 -3.98 -15.07 -38.58
CA MET A 467 -4.73 -13.90 -39.06
C MET A 467 -5.56 -13.24 -37.94
N GLY A 468 -6.13 -14.06 -37.03
CA GLY A 468 -6.87 -13.58 -35.85
C GLY A 468 -6.02 -12.76 -34.87
N TYR A 469 -4.72 -13.04 -34.76
CA TYR A 469 -3.79 -12.23 -33.96
C TYR A 469 -3.66 -10.81 -34.50
N LYS A 470 -3.48 -10.68 -35.82
CA LYS A 470 -3.29 -9.40 -36.50
C LYS A 470 -4.53 -8.50 -36.41
N ILE A 471 -5.73 -9.11 -36.37
CA ILE A 471 -7.01 -8.40 -36.32
C ILE A 471 -7.41 -8.09 -34.87
N LEU A 472 -7.32 -9.07 -33.97
CA LEU A 472 -7.80 -8.90 -32.59
C LEU A 472 -6.81 -8.09 -31.75
N SER A 473 -5.49 -8.26 -31.92
CA SER A 473 -4.51 -7.55 -31.08
C SER A 473 -4.69 -6.01 -31.09
N PRO A 474 -4.87 -5.34 -32.24
CA PRO A 474 -5.17 -3.91 -32.29
C PRO A 474 -6.50 -3.54 -31.64
N ILE A 475 -7.57 -4.31 -31.91
CA ILE A 475 -8.92 -4.06 -31.37
C ILE A 475 -8.91 -4.16 -29.84
N TYR A 476 -8.29 -5.20 -29.30
CA TYR A 476 -8.13 -5.37 -27.86
C TYR A 476 -7.27 -4.27 -27.26
N LYS A 477 -6.20 -3.82 -27.94
CA LYS A 477 -5.39 -2.69 -27.47
C LYS A 477 -6.23 -1.41 -27.35
N THR A 478 -7.02 -1.09 -28.38
CA THR A 478 -7.93 0.08 -28.37
C THR A 478 -9.00 -0.05 -27.28
N TYR A 479 -9.62 -1.22 -27.12
CA TYR A 479 -10.62 -1.47 -26.09
C TYR A 479 -10.03 -1.35 -24.67
N ILE A 480 -8.81 -1.84 -24.45
CA ILE A 480 -8.09 -1.72 -23.17
C ILE A 480 -7.76 -0.25 -22.88
N GLU A 481 -7.30 0.51 -23.87
CA GLU A 481 -7.03 1.94 -23.70
C GLU A 481 -8.30 2.73 -23.40
N TYR A 482 -9.40 2.41 -24.08
CA TYR A 482 -10.72 2.99 -23.81
C TYR A 482 -11.24 2.65 -22.41
N ALA A 483 -11.10 1.40 -21.97
CA ALA A 483 -11.54 1.01 -20.63
C ALA A 483 -10.66 1.60 -19.52
N LYS A 484 -9.34 1.71 -19.74
CA LYS A 484 -8.45 2.45 -18.82
C LYS A 484 -8.83 3.91 -18.76
N PHE A 485 -9.18 4.53 -19.89
CA PHE A 485 -9.69 5.88 -19.92
C PHE A 485 -10.98 6.01 -19.10
N LEU A 486 -11.93 5.07 -19.24
CA LEU A 486 -13.17 5.06 -18.46
C LEU A 486 -12.94 4.83 -16.96
N ASP A 487 -12.04 3.93 -16.59
CA ASP A 487 -11.75 3.61 -15.19
C ASP A 487 -10.98 4.76 -14.51
N ASN A 488 -9.99 5.34 -15.20
CA ASN A 488 -9.32 6.57 -14.76
C ASN A 488 -10.31 7.73 -14.65
N SER A 489 -11.26 7.85 -15.59
CA SER A 489 -12.32 8.87 -15.52
C SER A 489 -13.24 8.64 -14.33
N HIS A 490 -13.62 7.38 -14.04
CA HIS A 490 -14.42 7.02 -12.86
C HIS A 490 -13.68 7.26 -11.54
N GLN A 491 -12.38 6.95 -11.50
CA GLN A 491 -11.53 7.22 -10.34
C GLN A 491 -11.33 8.72 -10.14
N MET A 492 -11.10 9.49 -11.21
CA MET A 492 -11.11 10.94 -11.16
C MET A 492 -12.46 11.44 -10.64
N ILE A 493 -13.59 10.93 -11.14
CA ILE A 493 -14.93 11.33 -10.67
C ILE A 493 -15.11 11.00 -9.18
N LYS A 494 -14.67 9.82 -8.71
CA LYS A 494 -14.74 9.45 -7.28
C LYS A 494 -13.81 10.28 -6.40
N GLN A 495 -12.59 10.54 -6.84
CA GLN A 495 -11.64 11.40 -6.13
C GLN A 495 -12.11 12.85 -6.11
N THR A 496 -12.71 13.32 -7.21
CA THR A 496 -13.33 14.63 -7.28
C THR A 496 -14.58 14.66 -6.40
N GLN A 497 -15.44 13.63 -6.38
CA GLN A 497 -16.60 13.54 -5.47
C GLN A 497 -16.19 13.45 -4.00
N GLN A 498 -15.10 12.77 -3.66
CA GLN A 498 -14.55 12.72 -2.30
C GLN A 498 -13.85 14.03 -1.90
N GLY A 499 -13.21 14.74 -2.84
CA GLY A 499 -12.65 16.08 -2.63
C GLY A 499 -13.69 17.21 -2.67
N ILE A 500 -14.83 17.02 -3.35
CA ILE A 500 -15.93 17.98 -3.49
C ILE A 500 -16.71 18.15 -2.17
N ILE A 501 -16.56 17.24 -1.20
CA ILE A 501 -17.15 17.44 0.14
C ILE A 501 -16.47 18.60 0.91
N GLN A 502 -15.38 19.21 0.40
CA GLN A 502 -14.67 20.30 1.10
C GLN A 502 -14.27 21.54 0.30
N SER A 503 -14.73 21.78 -0.93
CA SER A 503 -14.47 23.09 -1.56
C SER A 503 -15.53 23.57 -2.55
N GLY A 504 -15.84 24.87 -2.49
CA GLY A 504 -16.80 25.59 -3.34
C GLY A 504 -16.37 25.76 -4.80
N ILE A 505 -15.67 24.79 -5.39
CA ILE A 505 -15.21 24.83 -6.79
C ILE A 505 -16.25 24.13 -7.69
N VAL A 506 -17.51 24.57 -7.60
CA VAL A 506 -18.59 24.06 -8.47
C VAL A 506 -18.59 24.75 -9.84
N GLN A 507 -17.82 25.83 -10.04
CA GLN A 507 -17.86 26.58 -11.30
C GLN A 507 -17.10 25.95 -12.48
N LYS A 508 -16.19 24.98 -12.26
CA LYS A 508 -15.36 24.38 -13.33
C LYS A 508 -15.80 22.97 -13.78
N VAL A 509 -16.78 22.37 -13.09
CA VAL A 509 -17.37 21.06 -13.49
C VAL A 509 -18.49 21.21 -14.54
N LEU A 510 -18.81 22.46 -14.91
CA LEU A 510 -19.82 22.83 -15.91
C LEU A 510 -19.42 22.55 -17.38
N ASP A 511 -18.42 21.71 -17.64
CA ASP A 511 -18.15 21.14 -18.97
C ASP A 511 -18.87 19.79 -19.20
N TYR A 512 -19.46 19.20 -18.15
CA TYR A 512 -20.22 17.94 -18.27
C TYR A 512 -21.50 18.10 -19.09
N GLU A 513 -22.20 19.24 -18.99
CA GLU A 513 -23.38 19.50 -19.83
C GLU A 513 -23.01 19.69 -21.32
N ILE A 514 -21.83 20.24 -21.60
CA ILE A 514 -21.36 20.46 -22.97
C ILE A 514 -21.03 19.12 -23.63
N ILE A 515 -20.32 18.24 -22.92
CA ILE A 515 -20.00 16.89 -23.40
C ILE A 515 -21.26 16.04 -23.53
N LYS A 516 -22.20 16.12 -22.58
CA LYS A 516 -23.48 15.42 -22.67
C LYS A 516 -24.31 15.89 -23.88
N ARG A 517 -24.41 17.20 -24.11
CA ARG A 517 -25.06 17.76 -25.32
C ARG A 517 -24.38 17.32 -26.61
N PHE A 518 -23.05 17.19 -26.61
CA PHE A 518 -22.31 16.70 -27.77
C PHE A 518 -22.60 15.22 -28.06
N ILE A 519 -22.68 14.38 -27.02
CA ILE A 519 -23.03 12.95 -27.15
C ILE A 519 -24.49 12.77 -27.60
N ASP A 520 -25.41 13.53 -27.02
CA ASP A 520 -26.84 13.47 -27.36
C ASP A 520 -27.10 13.93 -28.81
N ASN A 521 -26.39 14.96 -29.29
CA ASN A 521 -26.44 15.40 -30.70
C ASN A 521 -25.79 14.40 -31.68
N TYR A 522 -24.76 13.67 -31.25
CA TYR A 522 -24.13 12.67 -32.09
C TYR A 522 -25.01 11.42 -32.26
N GLN A 523 -25.74 11.04 -31.20
CA GLN A 523 -26.67 9.90 -31.23
C GLN A 523 -27.95 10.20 -32.02
N SER A 524 -28.48 11.42 -31.96
CA SER A 524 -29.64 11.83 -32.77
C SER A 524 -29.34 11.78 -34.28
N GLN A 525 -28.16 12.27 -34.70
CA GLN A 525 -27.73 12.25 -36.10
C GLN A 525 -27.51 10.83 -36.67
N GLN A 526 -27.11 9.85 -35.85
CA GLN A 526 -27.02 8.46 -36.31
C GLN A 526 -28.40 7.79 -36.45
N SER A 527 -29.37 8.16 -35.62
CA SER A 527 -30.73 7.61 -35.70
C SER A 527 -31.53 8.13 -36.91
N GLU A 528 -31.24 9.35 -37.40
CA GLU A 528 -31.85 9.91 -38.62
C GLU A 528 -31.26 9.31 -39.90
N ASN A 529 -29.94 9.10 -39.95
CA ASN A 529 -29.27 8.45 -41.09
C ASN A 529 -29.62 6.96 -41.23
N GLY A 530 -29.99 6.28 -40.13
CA GLY A 530 -30.45 4.89 -40.16
C GLY A 530 -31.88 4.71 -40.69
N LYS A 531 -32.74 5.74 -40.62
CA LYS A 531 -34.11 5.71 -41.16
C LYS A 531 -34.18 6.05 -42.64
N ASN A 532 -33.33 6.95 -43.12
CA ASN A 532 -33.32 7.34 -44.53
C ASN A 532 -32.76 6.26 -45.48
N ASN A 533 -31.97 5.30 -44.98
CA ASN A 533 -31.46 4.18 -45.77
C ASN A 533 -32.36 2.93 -45.75
N SER A 534 -33.41 2.88 -44.93
CA SER A 534 -34.36 1.74 -44.92
C SER A 534 -35.59 1.95 -45.82
N ASP A 535 -35.83 3.18 -46.29
CA ASP A 535 -36.96 3.52 -47.16
C ASP A 535 -36.58 3.63 -48.65
N SER A 536 -35.28 3.61 -48.99
CA SER A 536 -34.82 3.61 -50.40
C SER A 536 -34.75 2.23 -51.05
N ASP A 537 -34.73 1.13 -50.29
CA ASP A 537 -34.62 -0.25 -50.81
C ASP A 537 -35.98 -0.96 -50.98
N ARG A 538 -37.10 -0.21 -50.91
CA ARG A 538 -38.46 -0.75 -51.15
C ARG A 538 -39.16 -0.19 -52.40
N ASN A 539 -38.50 0.66 -53.18
CA ASN A 539 -38.98 1.13 -54.48
C ASN A 539 -37.83 1.20 -55.50
N SER A 540 -37.30 0.05 -55.89
CA SER A 540 -36.56 -0.15 -57.15
C SER A 540 -36.59 -1.61 -57.57
#